data_AF-A0A6A3IFE5-F1
#
_entry.id   AF-A0A6A3IFE5-F1
#
_cell.length_a   1.000
_cell.length_b   1.000
_cell.length_c   1.000
_cell.angle_alpha   90.00
_cell.angle_beta   90.00
_cell.angle_gamma   90.00
#
_symmetry.space_group_name_H-M   'P 1'
#
loop_
_entity.id
_entity.type
_entity.pdbx_description
1 polymer ?
#
loop_
_entity_poly.entity_id
_entity_poly.type
_entity_poly.pdbx_seq_one_letter_code
_entity_poly.pdbx_strand_id
1 'polypeptide(L)'
;MAPTIVSIMNRHTGMVLEQNSVDNSIQALDSGLDESTHQWFRIPVGSGYFAYKNVATGKVLDHWDAKEGPGNTVAMSDDVNDPNHHWFETKLGDIFIGLRNRTSRLFIDHYGSREIRTSGEDCSYVERHWCLIWHHPPTDTGDEIVTLRNFESGKFLEHNDSIQAVASRVTSTLHHWQRLPVGIDGYFAYKNVATGMGLSLSQQGVEAYDDDITSATHQWRECDVGGGLIALQNRAFVCMLRQTDEEAIHALNISIQGGNDLWKIERAQPVDLLENKPKQDVDVLKNFRLDEDPSYGNDEDFRRDGPVWIIQPEEVWQFVKQMIAFETCDRPLLQNVLEELERFAFDEEYDEKSHVTEENNNNANTSRGEAKGVMGIVEKSWSWISSMAKP
;
A
#
# COMPACT_ATOMS: atom_id res chain seq x y z
N MET A 1 -2.00 -13.73 18.70
CA MET A 1 -1.50 -13.27 17.39
C MET A 1 -0.07 -13.76 17.25
N ALA A 2 0.31 -14.30 16.10
CA ALA A 2 1.71 -14.60 15.83
C ALA A 2 2.51 -13.28 15.90
N PRO A 3 3.72 -13.28 16.49
CA PRO A 3 4.52 -12.07 16.54
C PRO A 3 4.95 -11.69 15.12
N THR A 4 4.72 -10.44 14.73
CA THR A 4 5.07 -9.95 13.40
C THR A 4 6.55 -9.60 13.36
N ILE A 5 7.27 -10.12 12.37
CA ILE A 5 8.70 -9.86 12.18
C ILE A 5 8.88 -8.72 11.18
N VAL A 6 9.76 -7.79 11.49
CA VAL A 6 10.13 -6.68 10.62
C VAL A 6 11.64 -6.50 10.56
N SER A 7 12.14 -5.99 9.45
CA SER A 7 13.42 -5.29 9.40
C SER A 7 13.17 -3.79 9.36
N ILE A 8 14.04 -3.00 9.99
CA ILE A 8 13.87 -1.55 10.13
C ILE A 8 14.93 -0.89 9.25
N MET A 9 14.54 -0.43 8.06
CA MET A 9 15.43 0.13 7.04
C MET A 9 15.48 1.65 7.13
N ASN A 10 16.68 2.23 7.12
CA ASN A 10 16.86 3.66 7.09
C ASN A 10 16.59 4.21 5.67
N ARG A 11 15.83 5.29 5.57
CA ARG A 11 15.52 5.96 4.29
C ARG A 11 16.76 6.55 3.63
N HIS A 12 17.67 7.13 4.41
CA HIS A 12 18.82 7.85 3.86
C HIS A 12 19.83 6.89 3.24
N THR A 13 20.11 5.78 3.92
CA THR A 13 21.22 4.89 3.56
C THR A 13 20.78 3.54 2.99
N GLY A 14 19.53 3.12 3.23
CA GLY A 14 19.05 1.77 2.89
C GLY A 14 19.59 0.68 3.81
N MET A 15 20.38 1.06 4.81
CA MET A 15 20.93 0.17 5.83
C MET A 15 19.84 -0.22 6.82
N VAL A 16 19.95 -1.42 7.39
CA VAL A 16 18.97 -1.91 8.37
C VAL A 16 19.53 -1.88 9.78
N LEU A 17 18.62 -1.74 10.73
CA LEU A 17 18.93 -1.75 12.15
C LEU A 17 19.29 -3.18 12.58
N GLU A 18 20.56 -3.38 12.88
CA GLU A 18 21.15 -4.65 13.33
C GLU A 18 21.44 -4.60 14.83
N GLN A 19 21.24 -5.73 15.50
CA GLN A 19 21.92 -5.97 16.77
C GLN A 19 23.23 -6.72 16.59
N ASN A 20 24.33 -6.11 17.03
CA ASN A 20 25.59 -6.81 17.19
C ASN A 20 25.49 -7.80 18.37
N SER A 21 25.51 -9.10 18.06
CA SER A 21 25.35 -10.16 19.06
C SER A 21 26.52 -10.31 20.03
N VAL A 22 27.68 -9.71 19.75
CA VAL A 22 28.88 -9.81 20.60
C VAL A 22 28.82 -8.83 21.77
N ASP A 23 28.46 -7.58 21.52
CA ASP A 23 28.49 -6.51 22.52
C ASP A 23 27.11 -5.88 22.79
N ASN A 24 26.07 -6.35 22.11
CA ASN A 24 24.68 -5.87 22.19
C ASN A 24 24.45 -4.44 21.70
N SER A 25 25.43 -3.83 21.04
CA SER A 25 25.25 -2.54 20.39
C SER A 25 24.26 -2.65 19.23
N ILE A 26 23.56 -1.54 18.95
CA ILE A 26 22.77 -1.41 17.73
C ILE A 26 23.57 -0.61 16.71
N GLN A 27 23.57 -1.10 15.48
CA GLN A 27 24.24 -0.44 14.36
C GLN A 27 23.38 -0.47 13.11
N ALA A 28 23.68 0.42 12.17
CA ALA A 28 23.21 0.30 10.81
C ALA A 28 24.18 -0.63 10.07
N LEU A 29 23.69 -1.75 9.56
CA LEU A 29 24.46 -2.65 8.69
C LEU A 29 23.85 -2.70 7.29
N ASP A 30 24.54 -3.35 6.36
CA ASP A 30 24.11 -3.51 4.98
C ASP A 30 22.64 -3.94 4.84
N SER A 31 22.09 -3.81 3.64
CA SER A 31 20.68 -4.04 3.36
C SER A 31 20.25 -5.51 3.34
N GLY A 32 21.03 -6.43 3.93
CA GLY A 32 20.62 -7.81 4.11
C GLY A 32 19.34 -7.88 4.94
N LEU A 33 18.31 -8.61 4.49
CA LEU A 33 17.04 -8.71 5.20
C LEU A 33 16.83 -10.10 5.84
N ASP A 34 17.65 -11.10 5.47
CA ASP A 34 17.49 -12.49 5.92
C ASP A 34 18.16 -12.78 7.27
N GLU A 35 19.12 -11.96 7.67
CA GLU A 35 19.87 -12.21 8.88
C GLU A 35 18.96 -11.97 10.10
N SER A 36 18.85 -12.98 10.97
CA SER A 36 18.04 -12.86 12.19
C SER A 36 18.48 -11.72 13.13
N THR A 37 19.71 -11.22 12.99
CA THR A 37 20.22 -10.03 13.69
C THR A 37 19.64 -8.72 13.14
N HIS A 38 19.14 -8.71 11.91
CA HIS A 38 18.45 -7.59 11.23
C HIS A 38 16.92 -7.65 11.39
N GLN A 39 16.42 -8.69 12.07
CA GLN A 39 15.01 -8.96 12.21
C GLN A 39 14.54 -8.74 13.65
N TRP A 40 13.38 -8.13 13.77
CA TRP A 40 12.80 -7.70 15.04
C TRP A 40 11.35 -8.15 15.13
N PHE A 41 11.01 -8.86 16.19
CA PHE A 41 9.62 -9.04 16.59
C PHE A 41 9.06 -7.69 17.03
N ARG A 42 8.04 -7.21 16.32
CA ARG A 42 7.29 -6.01 16.64
C ARG A 42 6.14 -6.36 17.57
N ILE A 43 6.26 -6.02 18.86
CA ILE A 43 5.36 -6.46 19.92
C ILE A 43 4.55 -5.26 20.42
N PRO A 44 3.21 -5.25 20.27
CA PRO A 44 2.39 -4.18 20.84
C PRO A 44 2.38 -4.26 22.37
N VAL A 45 2.70 -3.16 23.04
CA VAL A 45 2.74 -3.05 24.52
C VAL A 45 1.63 -2.14 25.08
N GLY A 46 0.70 -1.72 24.22
CA GLY A 46 -0.45 -0.86 24.56
C GLY A 46 -0.20 0.62 24.34
N SER A 47 -1.28 1.40 24.34
CA SER A 47 -1.25 2.87 24.17
C SER A 47 -0.52 3.38 22.91
N GLY A 48 -0.45 2.56 21.86
CA GLY A 48 0.22 2.90 20.60
C GLY A 48 1.74 2.69 20.59
N TYR A 49 2.31 2.07 21.64
CA TYR A 49 3.74 1.76 21.70
C TYR A 49 4.03 0.31 21.31
N PHE A 50 5.26 0.09 20.86
CA PHE A 50 5.82 -1.20 20.50
C PHE A 50 7.14 -1.45 21.21
N ALA A 51 7.41 -2.70 21.55
CA ALA A 51 8.75 -3.19 21.86
C ALA A 51 9.27 -3.95 20.64
N TYR A 52 10.56 -3.77 20.31
CA TYR A 52 11.22 -4.52 19.23
C TYR A 52 12.18 -5.52 19.83
N LYS A 53 11.88 -6.82 19.72
CA LYS A 53 12.71 -7.89 20.26
C LYS A 53 13.47 -8.56 19.13
N ASN A 54 14.79 -8.52 19.16
CA ASN A 54 15.63 -9.11 18.12
C ASN A 54 15.38 -10.62 17.98
N VAL A 55 15.29 -11.10 16.74
CA VAL A 55 14.99 -12.51 16.45
C VAL A 55 16.16 -13.43 16.84
N ALA A 56 17.40 -13.01 16.60
CA ALA A 56 18.58 -13.82 16.90
C ALA A 56 18.83 -13.99 18.41
N THR A 57 18.74 -12.89 19.16
CA THR A 57 19.18 -12.87 20.57
C THR A 57 18.03 -12.92 21.57
N GLY A 58 16.81 -12.58 21.15
CA GLY A 58 15.69 -12.37 22.06
C GLY A 58 15.86 -11.14 22.97
N LYS A 59 16.74 -10.19 22.63
CA LYS A 59 16.93 -8.95 23.40
C LYS A 59 16.14 -7.81 22.79
N VAL A 60 15.71 -6.86 23.60
CA VAL A 60 14.79 -5.79 23.24
C VAL A 60 15.54 -4.50 22.96
N LEU A 61 15.16 -3.82 21.89
CA LEU A 61 15.67 -2.52 21.49
C LEU A 61 15.43 -1.48 22.58
N ASP A 62 16.52 -0.94 23.09
CA ASP A 62 16.57 -0.16 24.31
C ASP A 62 17.27 1.18 24.06
N HIS A 63 16.65 2.23 24.57
CA HIS A 63 17.33 3.51 24.77
C HIS A 63 18.25 3.38 25.99
N TRP A 64 19.54 3.16 25.71
CA TRP A 64 20.54 2.94 26.74
C TRP A 64 21.24 4.23 27.12
N ASP A 65 20.98 4.59 28.38
CA ASP A 65 21.58 5.69 29.11
C ASP A 65 21.29 7.08 28.51
N ALA A 66 20.40 7.82 29.17
CA ALA A 66 20.71 9.10 29.79
C ALA A 66 19.47 9.51 30.60
N LYS A 67 19.65 10.14 31.77
CA LYS A 67 18.55 10.74 32.56
C LYS A 67 17.90 11.93 31.83
N GLU A 68 17.29 11.68 30.65
CA GLU A 68 16.61 12.62 29.72
C GLU A 68 17.54 13.34 28.71
N GLY A 69 18.36 12.60 27.96
CA GLY A 69 19.21 13.19 26.90
C GLY A 69 19.53 12.26 25.74
N PRO A 70 20.31 12.72 24.74
CA PRO A 70 20.84 11.86 23.69
C PRO A 70 21.59 10.69 24.32
N GLY A 71 21.30 9.50 23.83
CA GLY A 71 21.79 8.25 24.40
C GLY A 71 22.10 7.24 23.31
N ASN A 72 22.75 6.16 23.71
CA ASN A 72 23.02 5.06 22.81
C ASN A 72 21.77 4.22 22.61
N THR A 73 21.76 3.45 21.52
CA THR A 73 20.75 2.40 21.34
C THR A 73 21.44 1.05 21.49
N VAL A 74 20.90 0.19 22.33
CA VAL A 74 21.42 -1.16 22.57
C VAL A 74 20.27 -2.16 22.51
N ALA A 75 20.57 -3.45 22.61
CA ALA A 75 19.57 -4.45 22.97
C ALA A 75 20.15 -5.43 23.99
N MET A 76 19.93 -5.20 25.28
CA MET A 76 20.58 -5.98 26.36
C MET A 76 19.61 -6.77 27.24
N SER A 77 18.39 -6.28 27.41
CA SER A 77 17.35 -6.89 28.25
C SER A 77 16.37 -7.71 27.42
N ASP A 78 15.66 -8.65 28.03
CA ASP A 78 14.52 -9.37 27.43
C ASP A 78 13.15 -8.88 27.94
N ASP A 79 13.14 -7.95 28.90
CA ASP A 79 11.92 -7.34 29.43
C ASP A 79 11.27 -6.46 28.37
N VAL A 80 9.97 -6.64 28.13
CA VAL A 80 9.21 -5.85 27.15
C VAL A 80 8.36 -4.76 27.82
N ASN A 81 8.42 -4.62 29.15
CA ASN A 81 7.55 -3.70 29.90
C ASN A 81 8.26 -2.44 30.39
N ASP A 82 9.59 -2.37 30.31
CA ASP A 82 10.35 -1.16 30.64
C ASP A 82 10.01 -0.04 29.64
N PRO A 83 9.60 1.16 30.11
CA PRO A 83 9.39 2.33 29.25
C PRO A 83 10.56 2.69 28.32
N ASN A 84 11.81 2.39 28.68
CA ASN A 84 12.97 2.62 27.80
C ASN A 84 12.99 1.70 26.58
N HIS A 85 12.24 0.60 26.61
CA HIS A 85 12.09 -0.35 25.50
C HIS A 85 10.89 -0.06 24.61
N HIS A 86 10.11 0.98 24.95
CA HIS A 86 8.87 1.31 24.28
C HIS A 86 9.07 2.42 23.25
N TRP A 87 8.69 2.12 22.01
CA TRP A 87 8.85 3.00 20.87
C TRP A 87 7.49 3.33 20.27
N PHE A 88 7.25 4.61 20.02
CA PHE A 88 6.09 5.10 19.29
C PHE A 88 6.46 5.29 17.83
N GLU A 89 5.63 4.76 16.93
CA GLU A 89 5.80 4.90 15.49
C GLU A 89 5.07 6.16 15.01
N THR A 90 5.82 7.26 14.91
CA THR A 90 5.31 8.51 14.34
C THR A 90 5.24 8.37 12.83
N LYS A 91 4.05 8.42 12.22
CA LYS A 91 3.89 8.34 10.77
C LYS A 91 4.48 9.57 10.07
N LEU A 92 5.23 9.34 8.99
CA LEU A 92 5.88 10.36 8.15
C LEU A 92 5.50 10.13 6.67
N GLY A 93 4.21 10.28 6.37
CA GLY A 93 3.63 9.90 5.08
C GLY A 93 3.16 8.45 5.07
N ASP A 94 3.14 7.83 3.89
CA ASP A 94 2.52 6.51 3.70
C ASP A 94 3.39 5.35 4.21
N ILE A 95 4.71 5.43 4.00
CA ILE A 95 5.63 4.29 4.23
C ILE A 95 6.72 4.54 5.26
N PHE A 96 7.00 5.81 5.59
CA PHE A 96 8.06 6.15 6.53
C PHE A 96 7.51 6.43 7.92
N ILE A 97 8.33 6.12 8.91
CA ILE A 97 8.06 6.36 10.32
C ILE A 97 9.27 6.97 11.01
N GLY A 98 9.01 7.69 12.09
CA GLY A 98 10.01 7.97 13.13
C GLY A 98 9.76 7.06 14.33
N LEU A 99 10.84 6.50 14.90
CA LEU A 99 10.77 5.67 16.11
C LEU A 99 11.11 6.50 17.34
N ARG A 100 10.11 6.92 18.10
CA ARG A 100 10.27 7.80 19.28
C ARG A 100 10.25 7.00 20.57
N ASN A 101 11.28 7.12 21.40
CA ASN A 101 11.31 6.46 22.70
C ASN A 101 10.26 7.06 23.66
N ARG A 102 9.65 6.22 24.49
CA ARG A 102 8.61 6.64 25.45
C ARG A 102 9.16 7.48 26.61
N THR A 103 10.33 7.14 27.13
CA THR A 103 10.94 7.82 28.28
C THR A 103 11.62 9.11 27.85
N SER A 104 12.61 9.01 26.95
CA SER A 104 13.44 10.17 26.57
C SER A 104 12.75 11.09 25.57
N ARG A 105 11.70 10.61 24.89
CA ARG A 105 10.99 11.35 23.83
C ARG A 105 11.86 11.66 22.60
N LEU A 106 13.04 11.06 22.49
CA LEU A 106 13.94 11.21 21.36
C LEU A 106 13.70 10.15 20.29
N PHE A 107 14.12 10.45 19.06
CA PHE A 107 13.98 9.54 17.92
C PHE A 107 15.24 8.70 17.68
N ILE A 108 15.07 7.50 17.13
CA ILE A 108 16.19 6.73 16.58
C ILE A 108 16.76 7.48 15.37
N ASP A 109 18.08 7.66 15.40
CA ASP A 109 18.87 8.46 14.48
C ASP A 109 20.03 7.63 13.93
N HIS A 110 20.16 7.56 12.61
CA HIS A 110 21.34 6.99 11.95
C HIS A 110 22.40 8.07 11.80
N TYR A 111 23.49 7.94 12.55
CA TYR A 111 24.60 8.87 12.52
C TYR A 111 25.86 8.25 11.88
N GLY A 112 26.56 9.03 11.06
CA GLY A 112 27.79 8.57 10.42
C GLY A 112 27.59 7.35 9.53
N SER A 113 28.56 6.42 9.53
CA SER A 113 28.52 5.25 8.65
C SER A 113 27.66 4.11 9.20
N ARG A 114 27.65 3.88 10.53
CA ARG A 114 26.98 2.73 11.16
C ARG A 114 26.37 3.03 12.53
N GLU A 115 26.54 4.23 13.07
CA GLU A 115 26.17 4.51 14.46
C GLU A 115 24.65 4.70 14.57
N ILE A 116 24.03 4.02 15.53
CA ILE A 116 22.63 4.23 15.88
C ILE A 116 22.54 4.79 17.29
N ARG A 117 21.84 5.91 17.43
CA ARG A 117 21.63 6.59 18.70
C ARG A 117 20.21 7.10 18.79
N THR A 118 19.80 7.52 19.97
CA THR A 118 18.57 8.31 20.12
C THR A 118 18.93 9.79 20.18
N SER A 119 18.40 10.60 19.27
CA SER A 119 18.66 12.04 19.21
C SER A 119 17.46 12.81 18.65
N GLY A 120 17.37 14.09 18.99
CA GLY A 120 16.37 15.02 18.46
C GLY A 120 14.93 14.76 18.92
N GLU A 121 14.15 15.83 19.00
CA GLU A 121 12.74 15.79 19.42
C GLU A 121 11.76 15.72 18.24
N ASP A 122 12.28 15.79 17.01
CA ASP A 122 11.51 15.76 15.75
C ASP A 122 12.14 14.82 14.70
N CYS A 123 11.39 14.63 13.61
CA CYS A 123 11.82 13.89 12.41
C CYS A 123 12.05 14.85 11.23
N SER A 124 12.69 16.00 11.45
CA SER A 124 13.03 16.90 10.32
C SER A 124 14.16 16.37 9.44
N TYR A 125 15.00 15.48 9.99
CA TYR A 125 16.16 14.88 9.34
C TYR A 125 15.83 13.49 8.77
N VAL A 126 16.25 13.25 7.53
CA VAL A 126 15.96 12.01 6.79
C VAL A 126 16.61 10.78 7.40
N GLU A 127 17.67 10.95 8.17
CA GLU A 127 18.39 9.94 8.93
C GLU A 127 17.54 9.35 10.08
N ARG A 128 16.46 10.04 10.45
CA ARG A 128 15.45 9.56 11.43
C ARG A 128 14.22 8.97 10.76
N HIS A 129 14.21 8.86 9.43
CA HIS A 129 13.12 8.25 8.68
C HIS A 129 13.45 6.78 8.45
N TRP A 130 12.57 5.94 8.95
CA TRP A 130 12.70 4.49 8.89
C TRP A 130 11.51 3.91 8.12
N CYS A 131 11.72 2.77 7.48
CA CYS A 131 10.67 1.98 6.86
C CYS A 131 10.65 0.60 7.52
N LEU A 132 9.46 0.09 7.82
CA LEU A 132 9.30 -1.28 8.29
C LEU A 132 9.14 -2.20 7.08
N ILE A 133 10.09 -3.12 6.90
CA ILE A 133 9.99 -4.19 5.91
C ILE A 133 9.40 -5.41 6.60
N TRP A 134 8.18 -5.77 6.22
CA TRP A 134 7.41 -6.85 6.85
C TRP A 134 7.85 -8.21 6.31
N HIS A 135 8.17 -9.11 7.24
CA HIS A 135 8.48 -10.49 6.92
C HIS A 135 7.24 -11.35 7.10
N HIS A 136 6.72 -11.86 5.98
CA HIS A 136 5.64 -12.84 6.00
C HIS A 136 6.22 -14.24 5.89
N PRO A 137 5.67 -15.23 6.61
CA PRO A 137 5.93 -16.62 6.27
C PRO A 137 5.63 -16.80 4.78
N PRO A 138 6.41 -17.61 4.03
CA PRO A 138 6.04 -17.96 2.67
C PRO A 138 4.66 -18.60 2.72
N THR A 139 3.64 -17.82 2.40
CA THR A 139 2.33 -18.37 2.11
C THR A 139 2.48 -19.01 0.74
N ASP A 140 2.14 -20.28 0.69
CA ASP A 140 2.20 -21.11 -0.51
C ASP A 140 1.36 -20.42 -1.62
N THR A 141 2.02 -19.62 -2.46
CA THR A 141 1.39 -18.92 -3.58
C THR A 141 2.12 -19.39 -4.82
N GLY A 142 1.61 -20.49 -5.40
CA GLY A 142 2.13 -21.08 -6.61
C GLY A 142 2.18 -20.09 -7.78
N ASP A 143 2.60 -20.58 -8.93
CA ASP A 143 2.69 -19.81 -10.17
C ASP A 143 1.42 -18.96 -10.40
N GLU A 144 1.56 -17.65 -10.25
CA GLU A 144 0.47 -16.69 -10.40
C GLU A 144 0.80 -15.70 -11.53
N ILE A 145 -0.20 -15.36 -12.33
CA ILE A 145 -0.07 -14.27 -13.29
C ILE A 145 -0.46 -12.98 -12.58
N VAL A 146 0.47 -12.04 -12.54
CA VAL A 146 0.32 -10.75 -11.85
C VAL A 146 0.59 -9.58 -12.79
N THR A 147 0.14 -8.41 -12.36
CA THR A 147 0.54 -7.12 -12.90
C THR A 147 1.27 -6.34 -11.82
N LEU A 148 2.33 -5.61 -12.20
CA LEU A 148 3.04 -4.72 -11.30
C LEU A 148 2.73 -3.29 -11.68
N ARG A 149 2.06 -2.56 -10.78
CA ARG A 149 1.67 -1.16 -10.98
C ARG A 149 2.49 -0.26 -10.09
N ASN A 150 3.19 0.71 -10.66
CA ASN A 150 3.93 1.70 -9.90
C ASN A 150 2.96 2.57 -9.07
N PHE A 151 3.31 2.82 -7.81
CA PHE A 151 2.45 3.55 -6.88
C PHE A 151 2.29 5.01 -7.27
N GLU A 152 3.39 5.69 -7.61
CA GLU A 152 3.39 7.13 -7.90
C GLU A 152 2.65 7.43 -9.21
N SER A 153 2.98 6.70 -10.28
CA SER A 153 2.47 7.01 -11.62
C SER A 153 1.19 6.27 -12.01
N GLY A 154 0.87 5.18 -11.30
CA GLY A 154 -0.21 4.26 -11.67
C GLY A 154 0.05 3.45 -12.96
N LYS A 155 1.25 3.53 -13.56
CA LYS A 155 1.62 2.79 -14.77
C LYS A 155 2.05 1.36 -14.46
N PHE A 156 1.90 0.48 -15.43
CA PHE A 156 2.23 -0.93 -15.33
C PHE A 156 3.63 -1.21 -15.89
N LEU A 157 4.34 -2.14 -15.23
CA LEU A 157 5.57 -2.71 -15.77
C LEU A 157 5.22 -3.59 -16.97
N GLU A 158 5.76 -3.25 -18.14
CA GLU A 158 5.56 -3.96 -19.40
C GLU A 158 6.90 -4.36 -19.99
N HIS A 159 6.92 -5.48 -20.72
CA HIS A 159 7.99 -5.82 -21.63
C HIS A 159 7.47 -5.86 -23.07
N ASN A 160 8.01 -4.97 -23.92
CA ASN A 160 7.77 -4.95 -25.36
C ASN A 160 9.02 -4.42 -26.05
N ASP A 161 9.88 -5.33 -26.51
CA ASP A 161 11.29 -5.11 -26.93
C ASP A 161 12.21 -4.56 -25.83
N SER A 162 11.69 -3.78 -24.89
CA SER A 162 12.36 -3.28 -23.69
C SER A 162 11.43 -3.29 -22.47
N ILE A 163 12.02 -3.21 -21.27
CA ILE A 163 11.30 -3.02 -20.01
C ILE A 163 10.92 -1.55 -19.86
N GLN A 164 9.64 -1.26 -19.62
CA GLN A 164 9.10 0.11 -19.58
C GLN A 164 7.85 0.21 -18.70
N ALA A 165 7.52 1.43 -18.26
CA ALA A 165 6.27 1.73 -17.56
C ALA A 165 5.22 2.29 -18.51
N VAL A 166 4.08 1.62 -18.65
CA VAL A 166 3.01 2.03 -19.59
C VAL A 166 1.68 2.25 -18.89
N ALA A 167 0.85 3.14 -19.43
CA ALA A 167 -0.55 3.22 -19.02
C ALA A 167 -1.27 1.90 -19.32
N SER A 168 -2.27 1.55 -18.51
CA SER A 168 -3.08 0.33 -18.68
C SER A 168 -3.57 0.17 -20.11
N ARG A 169 -3.26 -0.96 -20.75
CA ARG A 169 -3.84 -1.37 -22.02
C ARG A 169 -4.66 -2.62 -21.77
N VAL A 170 -5.99 -2.48 -21.73
CA VAL A 170 -6.96 -3.52 -21.33
C VAL A 170 -6.83 -4.84 -22.12
N THR A 171 -6.14 -4.85 -23.27
CA THR A 171 -6.09 -6.01 -24.18
C THR A 171 -4.71 -6.65 -24.35
N SER A 172 -3.68 -6.19 -23.65
CA SER A 172 -2.31 -6.68 -23.84
C SER A 172 -1.88 -7.65 -22.72
N THR A 173 -1.18 -8.73 -23.06
CA THR A 173 -0.49 -9.58 -22.07
C THR A 173 0.96 -9.15 -21.83
N LEU A 174 1.42 -8.07 -22.47
CA LEU A 174 2.81 -7.58 -22.33
C LEU A 174 3.11 -7.02 -20.93
N HIS A 175 2.09 -6.66 -20.15
CA HIS A 175 2.21 -6.25 -18.75
C HIS A 175 1.82 -7.35 -17.75
N HIS A 176 1.60 -8.58 -18.23
CA HIS A 176 1.33 -9.74 -17.40
C HIS A 176 2.64 -10.49 -17.13
N TRP A 177 2.89 -10.80 -15.86
CA TRP A 177 4.10 -11.46 -15.40
C TRP A 177 3.72 -12.72 -14.63
N GLN A 178 4.25 -13.87 -15.05
CA GLN A 178 4.25 -15.06 -14.23
C GLN A 178 5.23 -14.84 -13.07
N ARG A 179 4.70 -14.77 -11.87
CA ARG A 179 5.44 -14.63 -10.61
C ARG A 179 5.77 -16.03 -10.09
N LEU A 180 7.07 -16.33 -10.04
CA LEU A 180 7.60 -17.66 -9.73
C LEU A 180 8.40 -17.59 -8.42
N PRO A 181 7.99 -18.29 -7.35
CA PRO A 181 8.77 -18.34 -6.12
C PRO A 181 10.11 -19.03 -6.35
N VAL A 182 11.19 -18.47 -5.79
CA VAL A 182 12.54 -19.01 -5.88
C VAL A 182 13.07 -19.31 -4.47
N GLY A 183 13.13 -20.60 -4.15
CA GLY A 183 13.57 -21.06 -2.83
C GLY A 183 12.57 -20.72 -1.72
N ILE A 184 13.08 -20.54 -0.50
CA ILE A 184 12.26 -20.24 0.69
C ILE A 184 12.50 -18.82 1.24
N ASP A 185 13.42 -18.06 0.63
CA ASP A 185 13.96 -16.80 1.18
C ASP A 185 13.18 -15.55 0.68
N GLY A 186 11.93 -15.73 0.23
CA GLY A 186 11.07 -14.61 -0.22
C GLY A 186 11.48 -13.96 -1.54
N TYR A 187 12.27 -14.67 -2.37
CA TYR A 187 12.65 -14.21 -3.72
C TYR A 187 11.70 -14.75 -4.79
N PHE A 188 11.48 -13.94 -5.82
CA PHE A 188 10.67 -14.27 -6.97
C PHE A 188 11.40 -13.98 -8.27
N ALA A 189 11.09 -14.74 -9.30
CA ALA A 189 11.37 -14.38 -10.67
C ALA A 189 10.06 -13.94 -11.34
N TYR A 190 10.14 -12.92 -12.19
CA TYR A 190 9.01 -12.45 -12.98
C TYR A 190 9.28 -12.77 -14.45
N LYS A 191 8.50 -13.69 -15.01
CA LYS A 191 8.60 -14.07 -16.42
C LYS A 191 7.44 -13.45 -17.19
N ASN A 192 7.73 -12.63 -18.19
CA ASN A 192 6.69 -11.99 -18.99
C ASN A 192 5.86 -13.05 -19.72
N VAL A 193 4.53 -12.96 -19.63
CA VAL A 193 3.62 -13.96 -20.21
C VAL A 193 3.63 -13.92 -21.75
N ALA A 194 3.76 -12.74 -22.34
CA ALA A 194 3.71 -12.58 -23.80
C ALA A 194 5.02 -13.00 -24.48
N THR A 195 6.17 -12.59 -23.92
CA THR A 195 7.48 -12.83 -24.55
C THR A 195 8.23 -14.03 -23.97
N GLY A 196 7.82 -14.52 -22.79
CA GLY A 196 8.55 -15.56 -22.08
C GLY A 196 9.88 -15.09 -21.48
N MET A 197 10.20 -13.80 -21.48
CA MET A 197 11.47 -13.28 -20.98
C MET A 197 11.39 -12.92 -19.49
N GLY A 198 12.44 -13.19 -18.73
CA GLY A 198 12.55 -12.87 -17.31
C GLY A 198 12.99 -11.42 -17.07
N LEU A 199 12.42 -10.77 -16.05
CA LEU A 199 12.89 -9.49 -15.55
C LEU A 199 14.26 -9.66 -14.89
N SER A 200 15.28 -9.00 -15.43
CA SER A 200 16.67 -9.11 -14.99
C SER A 200 17.28 -7.75 -14.70
N LEU A 201 18.32 -7.74 -13.88
CA LEU A 201 19.22 -6.60 -13.70
C LEU A 201 20.64 -7.04 -14.02
N SER A 202 21.29 -6.32 -14.93
CA SER A 202 22.70 -6.50 -15.28
C SER A 202 23.47 -5.20 -15.13
N GLN A 203 24.74 -5.22 -15.54
CA GLN A 203 25.58 -4.02 -15.56
C GLN A 203 25.06 -2.96 -16.56
N GLN A 204 24.24 -3.37 -17.53
CA GLN A 204 23.64 -2.50 -18.54
C GLN A 204 22.34 -1.85 -18.06
N GLY A 205 21.73 -2.36 -16.98
CA GLY A 205 20.49 -1.87 -16.40
C GLY A 205 19.43 -2.96 -16.29
N VAL A 206 18.17 -2.51 -16.16
CA VAL A 206 17.03 -3.42 -16.11
C VAL A 206 16.70 -3.87 -17.52
N GLU A 207 16.64 -5.17 -17.74
CA GLU A 207 16.43 -5.76 -19.05
C GLU A 207 15.55 -7.01 -18.95
N ALA A 208 15.12 -7.50 -20.12
CA ALA A 208 14.46 -8.78 -20.24
C ALA A 208 15.46 -9.79 -20.83
N TYR A 209 15.53 -10.99 -20.25
CA TYR A 209 16.44 -12.02 -20.72
C TYR A 209 15.76 -13.38 -20.81
N ASP A 210 16.14 -14.18 -21.80
CA ASP A 210 15.67 -15.56 -21.99
C ASP A 210 16.70 -16.53 -21.40
N ASP A 211 16.80 -16.56 -20.07
CA ASP A 211 17.67 -17.49 -19.34
C ASP A 211 16.90 -18.15 -18.18
N ASP A 212 17.50 -19.18 -17.60
CA ASP A 212 16.95 -19.80 -16.41
C ASP A 212 16.85 -18.77 -15.27
N ILE A 213 15.72 -18.79 -14.60
CA ILE A 213 15.39 -17.88 -13.50
C ILE A 213 16.24 -18.12 -12.24
N THR A 214 17.29 -18.94 -12.34
CA THR A 214 18.11 -19.38 -11.19
C THR A 214 19.26 -18.42 -10.90
N SER A 215 19.64 -17.56 -11.85
CA SER A 215 20.60 -16.50 -11.59
C SER A 215 20.05 -15.45 -10.63
N ALA A 216 20.90 -14.99 -9.70
CA ALA A 216 20.57 -13.90 -8.77
C ALA A 216 20.20 -12.59 -9.48
N THR A 217 20.60 -12.41 -10.75
CA THR A 217 20.21 -11.24 -11.55
C THR A 217 18.72 -11.22 -11.90
N HIS A 218 18.06 -12.38 -11.94
CA HIS A 218 16.63 -12.53 -12.24
C HIS A 218 15.75 -12.62 -10.99
N GLN A 219 16.36 -12.61 -9.81
CA GLN A 219 15.67 -12.81 -8.54
C GLN A 219 15.46 -11.49 -7.83
N TRP A 220 14.21 -11.24 -7.48
CA TRP A 220 13.75 -10.01 -6.87
C TRP A 220 13.08 -10.36 -5.56
N ARG A 221 13.52 -9.72 -4.48
CA ARG A 221 12.85 -9.79 -3.19
C ARG A 221 11.70 -8.80 -3.17
N GLU A 222 10.54 -9.25 -2.73
CA GLU A 222 9.40 -8.39 -2.44
C GLU A 222 9.52 -7.85 -1.00
N CYS A 223 9.98 -6.62 -0.86
CA CYS A 223 10.06 -5.92 0.40
C CYS A 223 8.69 -5.29 0.71
N ASP A 224 7.83 -5.99 1.45
CA ASP A 224 6.54 -5.45 1.87
C ASP A 224 6.74 -4.29 2.84
N VAL A 225 6.21 -3.11 2.49
CA VAL A 225 6.30 -1.89 3.30
C VAL A 225 4.97 -1.55 3.99
N GLY A 226 3.97 -2.43 3.87
CA GLY A 226 2.63 -2.27 4.39
C GLY A 226 1.67 -1.66 3.37
N GLY A 227 0.37 -1.73 3.67
CA GLY A 227 -0.68 -1.15 2.80
C GLY A 227 -0.84 -1.84 1.44
N GLY A 228 -0.25 -3.02 1.26
CA GLY A 228 -0.23 -3.74 -0.03
C GLY A 228 0.78 -3.17 -1.03
N LEU A 229 1.72 -2.36 -0.56
CA LEU A 229 2.82 -1.82 -1.35
C LEU A 229 4.09 -2.64 -1.10
N ILE A 230 4.87 -2.84 -2.15
CA ILE A 230 6.15 -3.51 -2.08
C ILE A 230 7.22 -2.67 -2.76
N ALA A 231 8.47 -2.79 -2.31
CA ALA A 231 9.64 -2.45 -3.11
C ALA A 231 10.27 -3.74 -3.65
N LEU A 232 10.80 -3.70 -4.88
CA LEU A 232 11.46 -4.85 -5.48
C LEU A 232 12.98 -4.69 -5.43
N GLN A 233 13.65 -5.50 -4.62
CA GLN A 233 15.10 -5.46 -4.48
C GLN A 233 15.75 -6.60 -5.26
N ASN A 234 16.65 -6.28 -6.18
CA ASN A 234 17.37 -7.31 -6.91
C ASN A 234 18.37 -8.07 -6.01
N ARG A 235 18.46 -9.40 -6.15
CA ARG A 235 19.35 -10.23 -5.32
C ARG A 235 20.84 -9.99 -5.59
N ALA A 236 21.23 -9.79 -6.85
CA ALA A 236 22.64 -9.66 -7.21
C ALA A 236 23.23 -8.29 -6.86
N PHE A 237 22.46 -7.23 -7.08
CA PHE A 237 22.94 -5.84 -6.94
C PHE A 237 22.36 -5.12 -5.73
N VAL A 238 21.34 -5.67 -5.08
CA VAL A 238 20.69 -5.12 -3.89
C VAL A 238 20.04 -3.75 -4.13
N CYS A 239 19.81 -3.41 -5.41
CA CYS A 239 19.18 -2.17 -5.84
C CYS A 239 17.66 -2.32 -5.95
N MET A 240 16.94 -1.22 -5.72
CA MET A 240 15.48 -1.15 -5.82
C MET A 240 15.02 -0.87 -7.26
N LEU A 241 14.03 -1.62 -7.74
CA LEU A 241 13.35 -1.34 -9.01
C LEU A 241 12.56 -0.04 -8.90
N ARG A 242 12.82 0.88 -9.81
CA ARG A 242 12.27 2.23 -9.80
C ARG A 242 11.76 2.61 -11.18
N GLN A 243 10.61 3.28 -11.20
CA GLN A 243 10.16 4.04 -12.36
C GLN A 243 10.68 5.48 -12.26
N THR A 244 11.22 6.01 -13.35
CA THR A 244 11.53 7.44 -13.48
C THR A 244 10.41 8.17 -14.22
N ASP A 245 10.45 9.50 -14.18
CA ASP A 245 9.40 10.37 -14.73
C ASP A 245 9.19 10.18 -16.25
N GLU A 246 10.19 9.64 -16.97
CA GLU A 246 10.20 9.41 -18.42
C GLU A 246 9.77 8.00 -18.83
N GLU A 247 8.98 7.29 -18.00
CA GLU A 247 8.53 5.90 -18.27
C GLU A 247 9.65 4.84 -18.25
N ALA A 248 10.91 5.25 -18.08
CA ALA A 248 12.03 4.35 -17.99
C ALA A 248 12.04 3.61 -16.66
N ILE A 249 12.48 2.36 -16.72
CA ILE A 249 12.64 1.49 -15.56
C ILE A 249 14.13 1.34 -15.29
N HIS A 250 14.52 1.61 -14.06
CA HIS A 250 15.89 1.47 -13.58
C HIS A 250 15.90 0.65 -12.30
N ALA A 251 17.08 0.17 -11.91
CA ALA A 251 17.31 -0.29 -10.56
C ALA A 251 18.35 0.63 -9.92
N LEU A 252 17.92 1.46 -8.97
CA LEU A 252 18.73 2.51 -8.39
C LEU A 252 18.66 2.43 -6.88
N ASN A 253 19.79 2.70 -6.23
CA ASN A 253 19.94 2.82 -4.78
C ASN A 253 19.54 1.56 -4.00
N ILE A 254 20.07 1.48 -2.78
CA ILE A 254 19.75 0.40 -1.85
C ILE A 254 18.52 0.76 -1.00
N SER A 255 18.30 2.06 -0.81
CA SER A 255 17.22 2.65 -0.02
C SER A 255 15.94 2.87 -0.83
N ILE A 256 14.79 2.74 -0.16
CA ILE A 256 13.50 3.23 -0.65
C ILE A 256 13.45 4.75 -0.47
N GLN A 257 13.27 5.51 -1.54
CA GLN A 257 13.30 6.97 -1.55
C GLN A 257 11.89 7.59 -1.59
N GLY A 258 10.93 6.93 -2.22
CA GLY A 258 9.54 7.37 -2.30
C GLY A 258 8.67 6.49 -3.20
N GLY A 259 7.52 7.03 -3.63
CA GLY A 259 6.49 6.28 -4.37
C GLY A 259 6.96 5.66 -5.69
N ASN A 260 7.94 6.26 -6.36
CA ASN A 260 8.51 5.75 -7.59
C ASN A 260 9.26 4.42 -7.44
N ASP A 261 9.66 4.05 -6.21
CA ASP A 261 10.30 2.77 -5.91
C ASP A 261 9.29 1.69 -5.47
N LEU A 262 8.01 2.08 -5.35
CA LEU A 262 6.95 1.24 -4.81
C LEU A 262 6.04 0.71 -5.92
N TRP A 263 5.62 -0.53 -5.73
CA TRP A 263 4.81 -1.29 -6.66
C TRP A 263 3.66 -1.94 -5.92
N LYS A 264 2.51 -1.99 -6.60
CA LYS A 264 1.38 -2.81 -6.20
C LYS A 264 1.37 -4.05 -7.10
N ILE A 265 1.42 -5.23 -6.49
CA ILE A 265 1.24 -6.50 -7.19
C ILE A 265 -0.23 -6.91 -7.08
N GLU A 266 -0.86 -7.09 -8.24
CA GLU A 266 -2.25 -7.49 -8.33
C GLU A 266 -2.36 -8.74 -9.22
N ARG A 267 -3.22 -9.70 -8.85
CA ARG A 267 -3.53 -10.82 -9.75
C ARG A 267 -4.12 -10.28 -11.04
N ALA A 268 -3.56 -10.72 -12.17
CA ALA A 268 -4.07 -10.34 -13.47
C ALA A 268 -5.46 -10.96 -13.66
N GLN A 269 -6.40 -10.16 -14.19
CA GLN A 269 -7.67 -10.71 -14.65
C GLN A 269 -7.39 -11.60 -15.88
N PRO A 270 -8.11 -12.73 -16.05
CA PRO A 270 -8.03 -13.51 -17.27
C PRO A 270 -8.30 -12.57 -18.45
N VAL A 271 -7.35 -12.46 -19.38
CA VAL A 271 -7.66 -11.86 -20.68
C VAL A 271 -8.57 -12.86 -21.34
N ASP A 272 -9.86 -12.54 -21.50
CA ASP A 272 -10.77 -13.34 -22.31
C ASP A 272 -10.11 -13.49 -23.68
N LEU A 273 -9.59 -14.69 -23.94
CA LEU A 273 -9.13 -15.12 -25.25
C LEU A 273 -10.36 -15.29 -26.13
N LEU A 274 -11.00 -14.18 -26.50
CA LEU A 274 -11.81 -14.14 -27.71
C LEU A 274 -10.82 -14.36 -28.86
N GLU A 275 -10.68 -15.64 -29.22
CA GLU A 275 -9.97 -16.13 -30.38
C GLU A 275 -10.22 -15.19 -31.57
N ASN A 276 -9.25 -14.32 -31.87
CA ASN A 276 -9.06 -13.82 -33.22
C ASN A 276 -8.53 -14.99 -34.06
N LYS A 277 -9.40 -15.97 -34.34
CA LYS A 277 -9.17 -16.86 -35.47
C LYS A 277 -9.24 -15.98 -36.72
N PRO A 278 -8.19 -15.95 -37.56
CA PRO A 278 -8.29 -15.28 -38.85
C PRO A 278 -9.46 -15.91 -39.60
N LYS A 279 -10.39 -15.09 -40.09
CA LYS A 279 -11.42 -15.55 -41.02
C LYS A 279 -10.69 -16.14 -42.23
N GLN A 280 -10.62 -17.46 -42.27
CA GLN A 280 -10.23 -18.18 -43.45
C GLN A 280 -11.33 -17.94 -44.48
N ASP A 281 -11.00 -17.17 -45.51
CA ASP A 281 -11.76 -17.14 -46.76
C ASP A 281 -11.92 -18.58 -47.25
N VAL A 282 -13.17 -19.06 -47.24
CA VAL A 282 -13.58 -20.20 -48.04
C VAL A 282 -14.81 -19.76 -48.81
N ASP A 283 -14.53 -19.14 -49.95
CA ASP A 283 -15.37 -19.33 -51.12
C ASP A 283 -15.47 -20.84 -51.42
N VAL A 284 -16.64 -21.26 -51.91
CA VAL A 284 -17.02 -22.59 -52.49
C VAL A 284 -18.14 -23.29 -51.69
N LEU A 285 -19.39 -22.87 -51.92
CA LEU A 285 -20.35 -23.61 -52.76
C LEU A 285 -21.74 -22.94 -52.77
N LYS A 286 -22.09 -22.39 -53.93
CA LYS A 286 -23.47 -22.20 -54.37
C LYS A 286 -24.12 -23.56 -54.56
N ASN A 287 -25.32 -23.74 -54.01
CA ASN A 287 -26.52 -24.36 -54.60
C ASN A 287 -27.32 -25.10 -53.51
N PHE A 288 -28.48 -24.57 -53.11
CA PHE A 288 -29.80 -25.13 -53.43
C PHE A 288 -30.90 -24.17 -52.92
N ARG A 289 -32.03 -24.17 -53.64
CA ARG A 289 -33.12 -23.18 -53.66
C ARG A 289 -34.12 -23.32 -52.50
N LEU A 290 -34.76 -22.17 -52.21
CA LEU A 290 -36.16 -21.87 -51.85
C LEU A 290 -37.06 -23.04 -51.41
N ASP A 291 -37.75 -22.88 -50.28
CA ASP A 291 -39.22 -22.70 -50.27
C ASP A 291 -39.75 -22.25 -48.88
N GLU A 292 -40.59 -21.21 -48.93
CA GLU A 292 -41.80 -20.90 -48.14
C GLU A 292 -41.78 -20.75 -46.58
N ASP A 293 -42.01 -19.49 -46.17
CA ASP A 293 -42.73 -19.04 -44.95
C ASP A 293 -44.27 -19.29 -45.15
N PRO A 294 -45.22 -19.22 -44.17
CA PRO A 294 -45.13 -18.52 -42.89
C PRO A 294 -45.91 -19.10 -41.67
N SER A 295 -45.58 -18.64 -40.45
CA SER A 295 -46.62 -18.25 -39.46
C SER A 295 -46.10 -17.41 -38.29
N TYR A 296 -46.53 -16.13 -38.29
CA TYR A 296 -47.08 -15.32 -37.19
C TYR A 296 -46.58 -15.47 -35.73
N GLY A 297 -46.15 -14.33 -35.18
CA GLY A 297 -46.16 -14.03 -33.75
C GLY A 297 -45.49 -12.69 -33.43
N ASN A 298 -46.24 -11.60 -33.50
CA ASN A 298 -45.83 -10.28 -32.98
C ASN A 298 -45.67 -10.33 -31.45
N ASP A 299 -44.68 -9.66 -30.88
CA ASP A 299 -44.92 -8.43 -30.08
C ASP A 299 -43.61 -7.85 -29.53
N GLU A 300 -43.57 -6.52 -29.54
CA GLU A 300 -42.53 -5.64 -29.02
C GLU A 300 -42.45 -5.72 -27.49
N ASP A 301 -41.25 -5.62 -26.90
CA ASP A 301 -40.99 -4.57 -25.90
C ASP A 301 -39.50 -4.38 -25.60
N PHE A 302 -39.08 -3.11 -25.65
CA PHE A 302 -37.73 -2.62 -25.43
C PHE A 302 -37.71 -1.91 -24.07
N ARG A 303 -37.21 -2.53 -22.99
CA ARG A 303 -36.81 -1.79 -21.77
C ARG A 303 -35.55 -2.34 -21.12
N ARG A 304 -34.61 -1.42 -20.93
CA ARG A 304 -33.37 -1.53 -20.16
C ARG A 304 -33.71 -1.50 -18.66
N ASP A 305 -33.28 -2.52 -17.92
CA ASP A 305 -33.12 -2.44 -16.47
C ASP A 305 -31.66 -2.72 -16.13
N GLY A 306 -30.94 -1.66 -15.74
CA GLY A 306 -29.68 -1.76 -15.00
C GLY A 306 -29.96 -1.49 -13.50
N PRO A 307 -29.18 -2.06 -12.57
CA PRO A 307 -29.45 -1.90 -11.14
C PRO A 307 -29.13 -0.48 -10.68
N VAL A 308 -30.13 0.16 -10.06
CA VAL A 308 -29.98 1.41 -9.31
C VAL A 308 -29.51 1.05 -7.90
N TRP A 309 -28.28 1.43 -7.55
CA TRP A 309 -27.76 1.29 -6.18
C TRP A 309 -28.29 2.44 -5.32
N ILE A 310 -29.17 2.14 -4.38
CA ILE A 310 -29.57 3.06 -3.31
C ILE A 310 -28.69 2.75 -2.10
N ILE A 311 -27.75 3.64 -1.78
CA ILE A 311 -26.90 3.54 -0.59
C ILE A 311 -27.72 3.99 0.61
N GLN A 312 -27.71 3.20 1.69
CA GLN A 312 -28.48 3.50 2.90
C GLN A 312 -27.78 4.64 3.70
N PRO A 313 -28.52 5.58 4.33
CA PRO A 313 -27.94 6.72 5.05
C PRO A 313 -26.92 6.34 6.14
N GLU A 314 -27.09 5.18 6.78
CA GLU A 314 -26.17 4.68 7.81
C GLU A 314 -24.78 4.36 7.24
N GLU A 315 -24.71 3.90 5.99
CA GLU A 315 -23.45 3.58 5.32
C GLU A 315 -22.69 4.87 4.93
N VAL A 316 -23.41 5.94 4.61
CA VAL A 316 -22.84 7.27 4.37
C VAL A 316 -22.25 7.83 5.67
N TRP A 317 -22.89 7.60 6.82
CA TRP A 317 -22.38 8.04 8.11
C TRP A 317 -21.19 7.24 8.64
N GLN A 318 -21.12 5.94 8.35
CA GLN A 318 -19.90 5.17 8.62
C GLN A 318 -18.73 5.65 7.75
N PHE A 319 -19.00 5.99 6.49
CA PHE A 319 -17.99 6.52 5.58
C PHE A 319 -17.46 7.90 6.01
N VAL A 320 -18.35 8.80 6.44
CA VAL A 320 -17.95 10.14 6.93
C VAL A 320 -17.18 10.05 8.25
N LYS A 321 -17.55 9.14 9.16
CA LYS A 321 -16.78 8.88 10.39
C LYS A 321 -15.36 8.39 10.09
N GLN A 322 -15.20 7.54 9.07
CA GLN A 322 -13.90 7.05 8.63
C GLN A 322 -13.07 8.14 7.95
N MET A 323 -13.69 9.03 7.17
CA MET A 323 -13.01 10.19 6.57
C MET A 323 -12.52 11.19 7.62
N ILE A 324 -13.34 11.54 8.61
CA ILE A 324 -12.95 12.52 9.65
C ILE A 324 -11.84 11.95 10.55
N ALA A 325 -11.87 10.64 10.82
CA ALA A 325 -10.80 9.94 11.55
C ALA A 325 -9.47 9.88 10.77
N PHE A 326 -9.52 10.01 9.44
CA PHE A 326 -8.34 10.02 8.57
C PHE A 326 -7.67 11.41 8.49
N GLU A 327 -8.45 12.50 8.55
CA GLU A 327 -7.93 13.86 8.33
C GLU A 327 -7.47 14.63 9.58
N THR A 328 -7.74 14.17 10.82
CA THR A 328 -7.41 14.96 12.03
C THR A 328 -6.56 14.23 13.06
N CYS A 329 -5.24 14.34 12.95
CA CYS A 329 -4.29 14.12 14.04
C CYS A 329 -4.31 15.29 15.04
N ASP A 330 -5.46 15.57 15.68
CA ASP A 330 -5.47 16.31 16.95
C ASP A 330 -6.74 15.99 17.76
N ARG A 331 -6.58 15.18 18.81
CA ARG A 331 -7.70 14.58 19.58
C ARG A 331 -8.65 15.55 20.30
N PRO A 332 -8.27 16.79 20.72
CA PRO A 332 -9.21 17.66 21.43
C PRO A 332 -10.30 18.27 20.54
N LEU A 333 -10.04 18.47 19.24
CA LEU A 333 -11.00 19.09 18.31
C LEU A 333 -12.08 18.11 17.82
N LEU A 334 -11.72 16.83 17.69
CA LEU A 334 -12.64 15.77 17.24
C LEU A 334 -13.84 15.60 18.20
N GLN A 335 -13.60 15.68 19.50
CA GLN A 335 -14.67 15.53 20.50
C GLN A 335 -15.69 16.68 20.43
N ASN A 336 -15.23 17.92 20.21
CA ASN A 336 -16.11 19.08 20.06
C ASN A 336 -16.93 19.02 18.77
N VAL A 337 -16.33 18.55 17.67
CA VAL A 337 -17.04 18.39 16.38
C VAL A 337 -18.08 17.27 16.47
N LEU A 338 -17.77 16.16 17.13
CA LEU A 338 -18.72 15.07 17.35
C LEU A 338 -19.88 15.49 18.26
N GLU A 339 -19.62 16.27 19.32
CA GLU A 339 -20.66 16.79 20.21
C GLU A 339 -21.57 17.83 19.54
N GLU A 340 -21.04 18.68 18.64
CA GLU A 340 -21.87 19.59 17.84
C GLU A 340 -22.68 18.87 16.77
N LEU A 341 -22.13 17.85 16.11
CA LEU A 341 -22.85 17.04 15.13
C LEU A 341 -23.97 16.20 15.79
N GLU A 342 -23.75 15.68 17.00
CA GLU A 342 -24.81 15.02 17.78
C GLU A 342 -25.91 16.01 18.18
N ARG A 343 -25.56 17.24 18.59
CA ARG A 343 -26.57 18.28 18.87
C ARG A 343 -27.41 18.63 17.64
N PHE A 344 -26.77 18.73 16.48
CA PHE A 344 -27.47 19.08 15.24
C PHE A 344 -28.44 18.00 14.77
N ALA A 345 -28.10 16.72 14.99
CA ALA A 345 -28.98 15.58 14.68
C ALA A 345 -30.23 15.54 15.58
N PHE A 346 -30.12 16.03 16.83
CA PHE A 346 -31.25 16.07 17.75
C PHE A 346 -32.23 17.23 17.50
N ASP A 347 -31.76 18.35 16.93
CA ASP A 347 -32.61 19.50 16.64
C ASP A 347 -33.51 19.27 15.40
N GLU A 348 -33.08 18.48 14.41
CA GLU A 348 -33.93 18.11 13.26
C GLU A 348 -34.99 17.04 13.58
N GLU A 349 -34.71 16.11 14.50
CA GLU A 349 -35.71 15.12 14.95
C GLU A 349 -36.83 15.77 15.80
N TYR A 350 -36.59 16.98 16.32
CA TYR A 350 -37.58 17.74 17.08
C TYR A 350 -38.51 18.59 16.20
N ASP A 351 -38.11 18.94 14.97
CA ASP A 351 -38.92 19.78 14.07
C ASP A 351 -39.88 18.95 13.18
N GLU A 352 -39.62 17.65 12.97
CA GLU A 352 -40.56 16.76 12.26
C GLU A 352 -41.81 16.35 13.09
N LYS A 353 -41.81 16.59 14.41
CA LYS A 353 -42.98 16.33 15.27
C LYS A 353 -43.87 17.56 15.53
N SER A 354 -43.49 18.75 15.05
CA SER A 354 -44.23 19.98 15.32
C SER A 354 -45.25 20.37 14.23
N HIS A 355 -45.24 19.72 13.05
CA HIS A 355 -46.16 20.04 11.96
C HIS A 355 -46.82 18.80 11.33
N VAL A 356 -47.76 18.19 12.07
CA VAL A 356 -48.84 17.40 11.44
C VAL A 356 -50.18 17.85 12.02
N THR A 357 -50.74 18.91 11.43
CA THR A 357 -52.19 18.99 11.18
C THR A 357 -52.44 19.94 10.00
N GLU A 358 -53.29 19.45 9.10
CA GLU A 358 -54.07 20.16 8.07
C GLU A 358 -53.52 20.26 6.62
N GLU A 359 -54.11 19.35 5.82
CA GLU A 359 -54.78 19.60 4.52
C GLU A 359 -54.01 19.53 3.19
N ASN A 360 -54.27 18.41 2.51
CA ASN A 360 -54.85 18.27 1.16
C ASN A 360 -54.09 18.71 -0.10
N ASN A 361 -53.83 17.65 -0.90
CA ASN A 361 -53.99 17.52 -2.35
C ASN A 361 -52.98 18.15 -3.33
N ASN A 362 -52.35 17.21 -4.04
CA ASN A 362 -51.94 17.20 -5.46
C ASN A 362 -50.45 17.35 -5.79
N ASN A 363 -50.05 16.41 -6.66
CA ASN A 363 -48.92 16.39 -7.59
C ASN A 363 -47.51 15.99 -7.10
N ALA A 364 -47.14 14.77 -7.49
CA ALA A 364 -45.96 14.43 -8.29
C ALA A 364 -44.69 15.31 -8.12
N ASN A 365 -43.78 14.88 -7.23
CA ASN A 365 -42.32 14.79 -7.45
C ASN A 365 -41.61 14.58 -6.10
N THR A 366 -41.48 13.34 -5.66
CA THR A 366 -40.67 12.96 -4.49
C THR A 366 -39.59 11.98 -4.91
N SER A 367 -38.56 12.50 -5.57
CA SER A 367 -37.21 11.91 -5.64
C SER A 367 -36.11 12.97 -5.86
N ARG A 368 -36.46 14.26 -5.72
CA ARG A 368 -35.54 15.40 -5.97
C ARG A 368 -35.34 16.32 -4.76
N GLY A 369 -36.01 16.01 -3.63
CA GLY A 369 -35.90 16.76 -2.37
C GLY A 369 -34.75 16.27 -1.48
N GLU A 370 -34.57 14.95 -1.35
CA GLU A 370 -33.55 14.36 -0.47
C GLU A 370 -32.12 14.60 -0.99
N ALA A 371 -31.89 14.53 -2.30
CA ALA A 371 -30.59 14.83 -2.89
C ALA A 371 -30.18 16.32 -2.79
N LYS A 372 -31.15 17.24 -2.65
CA LYS A 372 -30.86 18.67 -2.44
C LYS A 372 -30.51 18.99 -1.00
N GLY A 373 -31.07 18.27 -0.03
CA GLY A 373 -30.71 18.39 1.39
C GLY A 373 -29.27 17.94 1.63
N VAL A 374 -28.92 16.75 1.15
CA VAL A 374 -27.58 16.15 1.35
C VAL A 374 -26.48 16.96 0.63
N MET A 375 -26.71 17.44 -0.59
CA MET A 375 -25.74 18.32 -1.28
C MET A 375 -25.59 19.68 -0.59
N GLY A 376 -26.67 20.24 -0.04
CA GLY A 376 -26.62 21.50 0.71
C GLY A 376 -25.83 21.38 2.03
N ILE A 377 -25.85 20.21 2.66
CA ILE A 377 -25.05 19.90 3.86
C ILE A 377 -23.57 19.82 3.50
N VAL A 378 -23.21 19.10 2.43
CA VAL A 378 -21.81 18.98 1.98
C VAL A 378 -21.23 20.33 1.57
N GLU A 379 -21.96 21.16 0.82
CA GLU A 379 -21.47 22.47 0.38
C GLU A 379 -21.26 23.45 1.55
N LYS A 380 -22.14 23.44 2.56
CA LYS A 380 -22.00 24.31 3.74
C LYS A 380 -20.90 23.85 4.68
N SER A 381 -20.76 22.54 4.92
CA SER A 381 -19.65 21.97 5.69
C SER A 381 -18.31 22.26 5.02
N TRP A 382 -18.25 22.21 3.68
CA TRP A 382 -17.02 22.50 2.94
C TRP A 382 -16.65 23.98 2.92
N SER A 383 -17.66 24.86 2.84
CA SER A 383 -17.46 26.31 3.01
C SER A 383 -16.94 26.68 4.40
N TRP A 384 -17.40 25.98 5.44
CA TRP A 384 -17.00 26.24 6.82
C TRP A 384 -15.58 25.73 7.11
N ILE A 385 -15.24 24.51 6.67
CA ILE A 385 -13.88 23.95 6.77
C ILE A 385 -12.88 24.81 5.99
N SER A 386 -13.25 25.27 4.80
CA SER A 386 -12.41 26.18 3.99
C SER A 386 -12.19 27.55 4.65
N SER A 387 -13.07 27.98 5.55
CA SER A 387 -12.93 29.23 6.29
C SER A 387 -11.98 29.11 7.49
N MET A 388 -11.80 27.90 8.03
CA MET A 388 -10.85 27.61 9.11
C MET A 388 -9.44 27.29 8.62
N ALA A 389 -9.28 26.97 7.34
CA ALA A 389 -8.00 26.58 6.73
C ALA A 389 -7.22 27.74 6.07
N LYS A 390 -7.65 28.98 6.22
CA LYS A 390 -6.83 30.14 5.84
C LYS A 390 -6.01 30.62 7.05
N PRO A 391 -4.72 30.94 6.85
CA PRO A 391 -3.78 31.23 7.93
C PRO A 391 -4.16 32.43 8.79
#